data_AF-A0A7X6Y1B6-F1
#
_entry.id   AF-A0A7X6Y1B6-F1
#
_cell.length_a   1.000
_cell.length_b   1.000
_cell.length_c   1.000
_cell.angle_alpha   90.00
_cell.angle_beta   90.00
_cell.angle_gamma   90.00
#
_symmetry.space_group_name_H-M   'P 1'
#
loop_
_entity.id
_entity.type
_entity.pdbx_description
1 polymer ?
#
loop_
_entity_poly.entity_id
_entity_poly.type
_entity_poly.pdbx_seq_one_letter_code
_entity_poly.pdbx_strand_id
1 'polypeptide(L)'
;MRQVLKKNNGITLIELTVTMAIIFIIIAVLIPLYTMARRALASQLDEAGWRMDVRQASSLLSNDVRYSKRVTVDPGNTSSIEVYDKDSKTILYFMKNEPGKENCLVRYVRGDDTTIEFKGIKGAQFGVEINRLISARFFFDDEDGENKKYYDFKIARLSHKVYKKDFYSTLRDTATFVYGSTVNFTQSMVSSPDGTVMVYSDVYTTQVGLCSEMNVKYIYIDGNVNLNTGSFGMGLDDNTGEIHIGGDLYLGIGTRHIYGTVYVGGDLHLKDAVIHGTMYIKGNVTLDWTPDIRGIIYYTGSLSHPPYMGANITSKCVKVDSVPTPEIPEYRIPPLKPDEWYYENGYVTGVPLANNIKIYSQGNYIDTRQVNAENVIIVCKEGDVSISGWNRVITGVIVAPKGKVTFSGSRFEGVVIARDGFDVPVYSATIVSSNIENFIIRMEDFPFVIEDIEE
;
A
#
# COMPACT_ATOMS: atom_id res chain seq x y z
N MET A 1 -61.40 -48.38 -80.71
CA MET A 1 -61.19 -47.25 -81.63
C MET A 1 -61.81 -46.01 -80.99
N ARG A 2 -61.07 -44.88 -80.96
CA ARG A 2 -61.39 -43.57 -80.34
C ARG A 2 -61.24 -43.52 -78.80
N GLN A 3 -60.52 -42.57 -78.20
CA GLN A 3 -59.69 -41.47 -78.69
C GLN A 3 -58.92 -40.98 -77.46
N VAL A 4 -57.60 -41.12 -77.46
CA VAL A 4 -56.72 -40.42 -76.51
C VAL A 4 -56.70 -38.96 -76.95
N LEU A 5 -57.60 -38.15 -76.38
CA LEU A 5 -57.54 -36.69 -76.52
C LEU A 5 -56.89 -36.14 -75.25
N LYS A 6 -55.60 -35.81 -75.38
CA LYS A 6 -54.85 -34.93 -74.48
C LYS A 6 -55.72 -33.72 -74.16
N LYS A 7 -56.29 -33.67 -72.95
CA LYS A 7 -56.87 -32.45 -72.40
C LYS A 7 -55.74 -31.71 -71.71
N ASN A 8 -55.07 -30.83 -72.46
CA ASN A 8 -54.30 -29.75 -71.85
C ASN A 8 -55.31 -28.88 -71.12
N ASN A 9 -55.52 -29.13 -69.83
CA ASN A 9 -56.29 -28.24 -68.97
C ASN A 9 -55.48 -26.94 -68.87
N GLY A 10 -55.88 -25.94 -69.65
CA GLY A 10 -55.40 -24.59 -69.48
C GLY A 10 -55.71 -24.15 -68.04
N ILE A 11 -54.68 -23.64 -67.35
CA ILE A 11 -54.82 -23.08 -66.00
C ILE A 11 -55.95 -22.06 -66.03
N THR A 12 -56.94 -22.22 -65.16
CA THR A 12 -58.02 -21.24 -65.06
C THR A 12 -57.47 -19.95 -64.45
N LEU A 13 -57.96 -18.78 -64.91
CA LEU A 13 -57.52 -17.47 -64.40
C LEU A 13 -57.63 -17.39 -62.86
N ILE A 14 -58.64 -18.06 -62.30
CA ILE A 14 -58.87 -18.16 -60.86
C ILE A 14 -57.77 -18.97 -60.17
N GLU A 15 -57.41 -20.15 -60.68
CA GLU A 15 -56.28 -20.94 -60.13
C GLU A 15 -54.96 -20.16 -60.19
N LEU A 16 -54.71 -19.45 -61.28
CA LEU A 16 -53.52 -18.60 -61.41
C LEU A 16 -53.51 -17.50 -60.33
N THR A 17 -54.65 -16.86 -60.10
CA THR A 17 -54.78 -15.75 -59.15
C THR A 17 -54.64 -16.23 -57.70
N VAL A 18 -55.24 -17.37 -57.36
CA VAL A 18 -55.11 -17.99 -56.03
C VAL A 18 -53.68 -18.46 -55.79
N THR A 19 -53.04 -19.07 -56.78
CA THR A 19 -51.64 -19.52 -56.68
C THR A 19 -50.70 -18.32 -56.49
N MET A 20 -50.90 -17.23 -57.23
CA MET A 20 -50.15 -15.99 -57.03
C MET A 20 -50.37 -15.40 -55.65
N ALA A 21 -51.62 -15.36 -55.14
CA ALA A 21 -51.91 -14.83 -53.81
C ALA A 21 -51.20 -15.62 -52.71
N ILE A 22 -51.18 -16.96 -52.81
CA ILE A 22 -50.47 -17.83 -51.86
C ILE A 22 -48.96 -17.58 -51.93
N ILE A 23 -48.40 -17.47 -53.13
CA ILE A 23 -46.98 -17.14 -53.32
C ILE A 23 -46.63 -15.78 -52.69
N PHE A 24 -47.48 -14.76 -52.87
CA PHE A 24 -47.28 -13.45 -52.26
C PHE A 24 -47.28 -13.51 -50.73
N ILE A 25 -48.20 -14.26 -50.12
CA ILE A 25 -48.25 -14.43 -48.66
C ILE A 25 -46.99 -15.15 -48.16
N ILE A 26 -46.57 -16.20 -48.86
CA ILE A 26 -45.34 -16.93 -48.52
C ILE A 26 -44.12 -16.01 -48.60
N ILE A 27 -43.99 -15.21 -49.67
CA ILE A 27 -42.91 -14.25 -49.83
C ILE A 27 -42.96 -13.17 -48.74
N ALA A 28 -44.15 -12.67 -48.40
CA ALA A 28 -44.34 -11.64 -47.37
C ALA A 28 -43.92 -12.12 -45.97
N VAL A 29 -43.98 -13.43 -45.69
CA VAL A 29 -43.53 -14.00 -44.41
C VAL A 29 -42.05 -14.41 -44.47
N LEU A 30 -41.61 -15.02 -45.58
CA LEU A 30 -40.25 -15.54 -45.71
C LEU A 30 -39.19 -14.43 -45.76
N ILE A 31 -39.46 -13.29 -46.41
CA ILE A 31 -38.47 -12.19 -46.51
C ILE A 31 -38.15 -11.59 -45.12
N PRO A 32 -39.13 -11.19 -44.29
CA PRO A 32 -38.87 -10.73 -42.93
C PRO A 32 -38.19 -11.78 -42.06
N LEU A 33 -38.63 -13.05 -42.13
CA LEU A 33 -38.04 -14.12 -41.34
C LEU A 33 -36.57 -14.37 -41.72
N TYR A 34 -36.26 -14.37 -43.02
CA TYR A 34 -34.91 -14.54 -43.53
C TYR A 34 -33.98 -13.37 -43.15
N THR A 35 -34.49 -12.14 -43.23
CA THR A 35 -33.72 -10.95 -42.85
C THR A 35 -33.50 -10.88 -41.34
N MET A 36 -34.50 -11.24 -40.53
CA MET A 36 -34.37 -11.35 -39.07
C MET A 36 -33.40 -12.45 -38.67
N ALA A 37 -33.49 -13.64 -39.27
CA ALA A 37 -32.59 -14.75 -39.00
C ALA A 37 -31.14 -14.41 -39.36
N ARG A 38 -30.90 -13.75 -40.51
CA ARG A 38 -29.56 -13.27 -40.89
C ARG A 38 -29.04 -12.22 -39.92
N ARG A 39 -29.87 -11.27 -39.49
CA ARG A 39 -29.48 -10.24 -38.50
C ARG A 39 -29.16 -10.86 -37.14
N ALA A 40 -29.98 -11.79 -36.67
CA ALA A 40 -29.77 -12.49 -35.41
C ALA A 40 -28.49 -13.34 -35.44
N LEU A 41 -28.26 -14.08 -36.53
CA LEU A 41 -27.05 -14.89 -36.70
C LEU A 41 -25.80 -14.00 -36.83
N ALA A 42 -25.88 -12.90 -37.59
CA ALA A 42 -24.78 -11.94 -37.70
C ALA A 42 -24.43 -11.33 -36.34
N SER A 43 -25.44 -10.88 -35.57
CA SER A 43 -25.24 -10.34 -34.22
C SER A 43 -24.67 -11.38 -33.25
N GLN A 44 -25.08 -12.64 -33.31
CA GLN A 44 -24.53 -13.70 -32.47
C GLN A 44 -23.08 -14.05 -32.82
N LEU A 45 -22.74 -14.09 -34.12
CA LEU A 45 -21.37 -14.33 -34.58
C LEU A 45 -20.44 -13.19 -34.20
N ASP A 46 -20.93 -11.95 -34.32
CA ASP A 46 -20.20 -10.76 -33.92
C ASP A 46 -19.98 -10.72 -32.40
N GLU A 47 -21.03 -11.03 -31.62
CA GLU A 47 -20.93 -11.16 -30.16
C GLU A 47 -19.97 -12.25 -29.70
N ALA A 48 -19.94 -13.39 -30.40
CA ALA A 48 -19.01 -14.47 -30.11
C ALA A 48 -17.57 -14.08 -30.47
N GLY A 49 -17.38 -13.33 -31.56
CA GLY A 49 -16.09 -12.89 -32.07
C GLY A 49 -15.33 -12.01 -31.08
N TRP A 50 -15.93 -10.90 -30.65
CA TRP A 50 -15.23 -10.00 -29.72
C TRP A 50 -14.98 -10.64 -28.35
N ARG A 51 -15.89 -11.49 -27.85
CA ARG A 51 -15.69 -12.20 -26.57
C ARG A 51 -14.50 -13.16 -26.64
N MET A 52 -14.30 -13.82 -27.79
CA MET A 52 -13.15 -14.69 -28.01
C MET A 52 -11.85 -13.88 -28.02
N ASP A 53 -11.83 -12.78 -28.78
CA ASP A 53 -10.67 -11.88 -28.88
C ASP A 53 -10.29 -11.28 -27.53
N VAL A 54 -11.27 -10.86 -26.72
CA VAL A 54 -11.04 -10.35 -25.36
C VAL A 54 -10.41 -11.39 -24.45
N ARG A 55 -10.92 -12.63 -24.47
CA ARG A 55 -10.36 -13.71 -23.65
C ARG A 55 -8.93 -14.03 -24.07
N GLN A 56 -8.66 -14.06 -25.37
CA GLN A 56 -7.33 -14.32 -25.88
C GLN A 56 -6.36 -13.18 -25.54
N ALA A 57 -6.75 -11.94 -25.81
CA ALA A 57 -5.96 -10.74 -25.52
C ALA A 57 -5.70 -10.59 -24.02
N SER A 58 -6.71 -10.78 -23.17
CA SER A 58 -6.55 -10.66 -21.71
C SER A 58 -5.68 -11.77 -21.14
N SER A 59 -5.78 -13.00 -21.65
CA SER A 59 -4.93 -14.11 -21.24
C SER A 59 -3.47 -13.90 -21.66
N LEU A 60 -3.22 -13.50 -22.91
CA LEU A 60 -1.88 -13.22 -23.40
C LEU A 60 -1.25 -12.04 -22.68
N LEU A 61 -1.96 -10.91 -22.56
CA LEU A 61 -1.47 -9.74 -21.85
C LEU A 61 -1.21 -10.06 -20.38
N SER A 62 -2.10 -10.82 -19.73
CA SER A 62 -1.90 -11.27 -18.36
C SER A 62 -0.62 -12.08 -18.21
N ASN A 63 -0.37 -13.03 -19.11
CA ASN A 63 0.85 -13.84 -19.05
C ASN A 63 2.11 -13.01 -19.34
N ASP A 64 2.09 -12.18 -20.38
CA ASP A 64 3.23 -11.33 -20.74
C ASP A 64 3.57 -10.37 -19.60
N VAL A 65 2.57 -9.67 -19.05
CA VAL A 65 2.75 -8.74 -17.93
C VAL A 65 3.20 -9.50 -16.68
N ARG A 66 2.58 -10.64 -16.35
CA ARG A 66 2.97 -11.48 -15.22
C ARG A 66 4.45 -11.84 -15.32
N TYR A 67 4.92 -12.36 -16.43
CA TYR A 67 6.29 -12.85 -16.50
C TYR A 67 7.33 -11.82 -16.94
N SER A 68 6.93 -10.56 -17.16
CA SER A 68 7.84 -9.49 -17.58
C SER A 68 8.87 -9.07 -16.52
N LYS A 69 10.01 -8.56 -17.00
CA LYS A 69 11.04 -7.84 -16.24
C LYS A 69 10.66 -6.38 -16.02
N ARG A 70 10.05 -5.75 -17.04
CA ARG A 70 9.64 -4.34 -17.02
C ARG A 70 8.38 -4.16 -17.85
N VAL A 71 7.52 -3.24 -17.43
CA VAL A 71 6.37 -2.77 -18.19
C VAL A 71 6.44 -1.25 -18.26
N THR A 72 6.17 -0.69 -19.42
CA THR A 72 6.16 0.76 -19.65
C THR A 72 4.87 1.14 -20.34
N VAL A 73 4.16 2.10 -19.75
CA VAL A 73 3.00 2.76 -20.36
C VAL A 73 3.40 4.23 -20.48
N ASP A 74 3.23 4.80 -21.68
CA ASP A 74 3.51 6.22 -21.91
C ASP A 74 2.44 7.07 -21.20
N PRO A 75 2.81 7.98 -20.27
CA PRO A 75 1.86 8.88 -19.61
C PRO A 75 1.05 9.75 -20.60
N GLY A 76 1.61 10.04 -21.78
CA GLY A 76 0.94 10.79 -22.84
C GLY A 76 0.10 9.95 -23.80
N ASN A 77 0.25 8.61 -23.78
CA ASN A 77 -0.46 7.70 -24.66
C ASN A 77 -0.84 6.38 -23.96
N THR A 78 -2.03 6.37 -23.36
CA THR A 78 -2.60 5.20 -22.68
C THR A 78 -3.12 4.12 -23.63
N SER A 79 -3.05 4.32 -24.95
CA SER A 79 -3.53 3.33 -25.94
C SER A 79 -2.49 2.26 -26.31
N SER A 80 -1.31 2.30 -25.67
CA SER A 80 -0.25 1.34 -25.88
C SER A 80 0.45 0.94 -24.58
N ILE A 81 1.01 -0.27 -24.56
CA ILE A 81 1.82 -0.79 -23.46
C ILE A 81 2.98 -1.61 -24.01
N GLU A 82 4.18 -1.32 -23.50
CA GLU A 82 5.39 -2.07 -23.79
C GLU A 82 5.71 -3.00 -22.64
N VAL A 83 5.89 -4.28 -22.95
CA VAL A 83 6.22 -5.33 -22.00
C VAL A 83 7.57 -5.92 -22.38
N TYR A 84 8.51 -5.92 -21.43
CA TYR A 84 9.86 -6.46 -21.59
C TYR A 84 9.90 -7.82 -20.90
N ASP A 85 9.95 -8.90 -21.68
CA ASP A 85 10.02 -10.26 -21.18
C ASP A 85 11.37 -10.56 -20.49
N LYS A 86 11.48 -11.69 -19.79
CA LYS A 86 12.69 -12.16 -19.07
C LYS A 86 13.92 -12.21 -19.97
N ASP A 87 13.73 -12.63 -21.21
CA ASP A 87 14.77 -12.72 -22.24
C ASP A 87 15.06 -11.37 -22.91
N SER A 88 14.55 -10.26 -22.35
CA SER A 88 14.67 -8.91 -22.90
C SER A 88 14.04 -8.73 -24.29
N LYS A 89 13.11 -9.62 -24.67
CA LYS A 89 12.22 -9.43 -25.83
C LYS A 89 11.21 -8.32 -25.51
N THR A 90 11.00 -7.42 -26.48
CA THR A 90 9.97 -6.37 -26.38
C THR A 90 8.68 -6.86 -27.02
N ILE A 91 7.62 -6.90 -26.23
CA ILE A 91 6.25 -7.17 -26.64
C ILE A 91 5.49 -5.85 -26.57
N LEU A 92 4.95 -5.41 -27.71
CA LEU A 92 4.20 -4.16 -27.82
C LEU A 92 2.72 -4.49 -28.03
N TYR A 93 1.88 -3.89 -27.20
CA TYR A 93 0.44 -3.83 -27.42
C TYR A 93 0.08 -2.40 -27.82
N PHE A 94 -0.60 -2.22 -28.94
CA PHE A 94 -0.96 -0.89 -29.44
C PHE A 94 -2.20 -0.93 -30.31
N MET A 95 -2.89 0.20 -30.40
CA MET A 95 -4.00 0.39 -31.33
C MET A 95 -3.48 0.62 -32.74
N LYS A 96 -3.87 -0.25 -33.67
CA LYS A 96 -3.58 -0.10 -35.09
C LYS A 96 -4.69 0.69 -35.75
N ASN A 97 -4.33 1.85 -36.30
CA ASN A 97 -5.22 2.75 -37.05
C ASN A 97 -4.73 2.84 -38.49
N GLU A 98 -5.42 2.16 -39.41
CA GLU A 98 -5.14 2.22 -40.85
C GLU A 98 -6.30 2.94 -41.57
N PRO A 99 -6.03 3.92 -42.46
CA PRO A 99 -7.08 4.60 -43.21
C PRO A 99 -7.96 3.61 -43.98
N GLY A 100 -9.26 3.59 -43.66
CA GLY A 100 -10.25 2.73 -44.31
C GLY A 100 -10.39 1.32 -43.72
N LYS A 101 -9.75 1.02 -42.58
CA LYS A 101 -9.96 -0.21 -41.81
C LYS A 101 -10.38 0.10 -40.38
N GLU A 102 -11.15 -0.81 -39.78
CA GLU A 102 -11.55 -0.70 -38.38
C GLU A 102 -10.34 -0.78 -37.46
N ASN A 103 -10.35 0.02 -36.40
CA ASN A 103 -9.32 0.00 -35.37
C ASN A 103 -9.30 -1.36 -34.67
N CYS A 104 -8.10 -1.87 -34.40
CA CYS A 104 -7.95 -3.10 -33.62
C CYS A 104 -6.73 -3.04 -32.70
N LEU A 105 -6.80 -3.78 -31.60
CA LEU A 105 -5.64 -4.01 -30.73
C LEU A 105 -4.69 -5.00 -31.39
N VAL A 106 -3.39 -4.70 -31.37
CA VAL A 106 -2.34 -5.55 -31.94
C VAL A 106 -1.31 -5.88 -30.88
N ARG A 107 -0.94 -7.15 -30.78
CA ARG A 107 0.24 -7.63 -30.03
C ARG A 107 1.36 -7.95 -31.01
N TYR A 108 2.51 -7.29 -30.86
CA TYR A 108 3.70 -7.46 -31.69
C TYR A 108 4.92 -7.86 -30.84
N VAL A 109 5.66 -8.90 -31.23
CA VAL A 109 6.87 -9.36 -30.53
C VAL A 109 8.10 -9.03 -31.37
N ARG A 110 8.88 -8.01 -30.97
CA ARG A 110 10.02 -7.48 -31.73
C ARG A 110 11.17 -8.48 -31.93
N GLY A 111 11.25 -9.53 -31.12
CA GLY A 111 12.29 -10.57 -31.24
C GLY A 111 11.96 -11.71 -32.21
N ASP A 112 10.68 -12.05 -32.36
CA ASP A 112 10.23 -13.21 -33.15
C ASP A 112 9.46 -12.78 -34.42
N ASP A 113 9.26 -11.48 -34.62
CA ASP A 113 8.47 -10.86 -35.70
C ASP A 113 7.04 -11.43 -35.80
N THR A 114 6.47 -11.79 -34.64
CA THR A 114 5.11 -12.35 -34.55
C THR A 114 4.10 -11.26 -34.22
N THR A 115 3.00 -11.22 -34.98
CA THR A 115 1.91 -10.27 -34.82
C THR A 115 0.58 -11.00 -34.65
N ILE A 116 -0.21 -10.60 -33.66
CA ILE A 116 -1.58 -11.07 -33.44
C ILE A 116 -2.50 -9.85 -33.43
N GLU A 117 -3.53 -9.86 -34.27
CA GLU A 117 -4.55 -8.81 -34.35
C GLU A 117 -5.85 -9.27 -33.68
N PHE A 118 -6.36 -8.48 -32.72
CA PHE A 118 -7.62 -8.72 -32.01
C PHE A 118 -8.70 -7.80 -32.59
N LYS A 119 -9.40 -8.27 -33.63
CA LYS A 119 -10.31 -7.45 -34.45
C LYS A 119 -11.58 -7.03 -33.71
N GLY A 120 -11.98 -7.78 -32.69
CA GLY A 120 -13.10 -7.46 -31.82
C GLY A 120 -12.82 -6.40 -30.74
N ILE A 121 -11.56 -5.95 -30.59
CA ILE A 121 -11.17 -4.91 -29.63
C ILE A 121 -10.94 -3.60 -30.38
N LYS A 122 -11.90 -2.68 -30.32
CA LYS A 122 -11.91 -1.40 -31.04
C LYS A 122 -11.14 -0.28 -30.36
N GLY A 123 -10.91 -0.42 -29.05
CA GLY A 123 -10.10 0.51 -28.27
C GLY A 123 -9.42 -0.20 -27.10
N ALA A 124 -8.33 0.37 -26.62
CA ALA A 124 -7.67 -0.08 -25.41
C ALA A 124 -7.15 1.11 -24.60
N GLN A 125 -7.19 0.97 -23.27
CA GLN A 125 -6.57 1.87 -22.32
C GLN A 125 -5.75 1.06 -21.32
N PHE A 126 -4.51 1.46 -21.11
CA PHE A 126 -3.57 0.86 -20.19
C PHE A 126 -3.17 1.88 -19.13
N GLY A 127 -3.00 1.41 -17.91
CA GLY A 127 -2.58 2.23 -16.77
C GLY A 127 -1.62 1.49 -15.87
N VAL A 128 -0.80 2.25 -15.16
CA VAL A 128 0.03 1.77 -14.05
C VAL A 128 -0.50 2.46 -12.80
N GLU A 129 -1.19 1.72 -11.94
CA GLU A 129 -1.77 2.29 -10.71
C GLU A 129 -0.71 2.40 -9.61
N ILE A 130 0.03 1.31 -9.40
CA ILE A 130 1.17 1.19 -8.48
C ILE A 130 2.26 0.46 -9.27
N ASN A 131 3.56 0.62 -8.93
CA ASN A 131 4.74 0.06 -9.63
C ASN A 131 4.65 -1.41 -10.13
N ARG A 132 3.66 -2.20 -9.70
CA ARG A 132 3.45 -3.61 -10.03
C ARG A 132 2.02 -3.97 -10.49
N LEU A 133 1.08 -3.03 -10.47
CA LEU A 133 -0.33 -3.27 -10.83
C LEU A 133 -0.65 -2.54 -12.13
N ILE A 134 -0.87 -3.33 -13.18
CA ILE A 134 -1.25 -2.83 -14.50
C ILE A 134 -2.77 -2.95 -14.64
N SER A 135 -3.42 -1.86 -14.99
CA SER A 135 -4.82 -1.86 -15.39
C SER A 135 -4.92 -1.88 -16.91
N ALA A 136 -5.83 -2.69 -17.44
CA ALA A 136 -6.14 -2.76 -18.85
C ALA A 136 -7.65 -2.71 -19.03
N ARG A 137 -8.11 -1.86 -19.95
CA ARG A 137 -9.52 -1.71 -20.34
C ARG A 137 -9.63 -1.83 -21.86
N PHE A 138 -10.44 -2.78 -22.32
CA PHE A 138 -10.71 -3.01 -23.74
C PHE A 138 -12.12 -2.56 -24.08
N PHE A 139 -12.28 -1.88 -25.22
CA PHE A 139 -13.56 -1.37 -25.72
C PHE A 139 -13.99 -2.14 -26.97
N PHE A 140 -15.30 -2.38 -27.11
CA PHE A 140 -15.87 -3.26 -28.16
C PHE A 140 -16.71 -2.53 -29.18
N ASP A 141 -17.19 -1.34 -28.84
CA ASP A 141 -18.02 -0.53 -29.72
C ASP A 141 -17.25 0.74 -30.15
N ASP A 142 -17.45 1.17 -31.39
CA ASP A 142 -16.85 2.39 -31.97
C ASP A 142 -17.59 3.69 -31.53
N GLU A 143 -18.62 3.59 -30.69
CA GLU A 143 -19.45 4.74 -30.28
C GLU A 143 -18.76 5.62 -29.23
N ASP A 144 -18.49 6.89 -29.56
CA ASP A 144 -18.06 7.90 -28.59
C ASP A 144 -19.24 8.36 -27.70
N GLY A 145 -19.26 7.96 -26.43
CA GLY A 145 -20.29 8.38 -25.45
C GLY A 145 -20.21 7.67 -24.09
N GLU A 146 -21.12 8.02 -23.17
CA GLU A 146 -21.19 7.49 -21.78
C GLU A 146 -21.48 5.98 -21.69
N ASN A 147 -21.95 5.35 -22.78
CA ASN A 147 -22.39 3.95 -22.81
C ASN A 147 -21.43 3.01 -23.56
N LYS A 148 -20.11 3.29 -23.57
CA LYS A 148 -19.12 2.38 -24.17
C LYS A 148 -19.10 1.04 -23.43
N LYS A 149 -19.32 -0.08 -24.13
CA LYS A 149 -19.07 -1.42 -23.56
C LYS A 149 -17.58 -1.66 -23.44
N TYR A 150 -17.15 -2.06 -22.24
CA TYR A 150 -15.75 -2.38 -21.98
C TYR A 150 -15.59 -3.63 -21.11
N TYR A 151 -14.38 -4.19 -21.18
CA TYR A 151 -13.87 -5.20 -20.24
C TYR A 151 -12.63 -4.65 -19.57
N ASP A 152 -12.69 -4.49 -18.26
CA ASP A 152 -11.57 -4.05 -17.45
C ASP A 152 -11.05 -5.19 -16.57
N PHE A 153 -9.73 -5.21 -16.41
CA PHE A 153 -9.06 -6.18 -15.55
C PHE A 153 -7.73 -5.61 -15.08
N LYS A 154 -7.27 -6.15 -13.94
CA LYS A 154 -5.99 -5.76 -13.33
C LYS A 154 -5.04 -6.95 -13.32
N ILE A 155 -3.77 -6.68 -13.59
CA ILE A 155 -2.72 -7.69 -13.72
C ILE A 155 -1.58 -7.32 -12.79
N ALA A 156 -1.25 -8.23 -11.88
CA ALA A 156 -0.05 -8.14 -11.05
C ALA A 156 1.14 -8.80 -11.78
N ARG A 157 2.31 -8.15 -11.79
CA ARG A 157 3.55 -8.71 -12.34
C ARG A 157 4.18 -9.76 -11.40
N LEU A 158 4.48 -10.94 -11.94
CA LEU A 158 5.16 -12.12 -11.37
C LEU A 158 6.62 -12.24 -11.87
N SER A 159 7.50 -11.27 -11.56
CA SER A 159 8.93 -11.52 -11.30
C SER A 159 9.64 -10.27 -10.77
N HIS A 160 10.12 -10.31 -9.53
CA HIS A 160 11.45 -10.78 -9.14
C HIS A 160 11.33 -11.15 -7.64
N LYS A 161 12.30 -11.89 -7.09
CA LYS A 161 12.43 -12.18 -5.65
C LYS A 161 11.88 -11.01 -4.83
N VAL A 162 11.02 -11.28 -3.85
CA VAL A 162 10.75 -10.29 -2.82
C VAL A 162 12.04 -10.21 -2.02
N TYR A 163 12.97 -9.39 -2.49
CA TYR A 163 13.94 -8.83 -1.57
C TYR A 163 13.08 -8.03 -0.62
N LYS A 164 12.91 -8.55 0.60
CA LYS A 164 12.45 -7.69 1.68
C LYS A 164 13.40 -6.49 1.64
N LYS A 165 12.79 -5.32 1.52
CA LYS A 165 13.49 -4.05 1.41
C LYS A 165 14.60 -4.06 2.46
N ASP A 166 15.83 -3.84 2.02
CA ASP A 166 16.96 -3.89 2.93
C ASP A 166 16.72 -2.89 4.07
N PHE A 167 17.36 -3.15 5.21
CA PHE A 167 17.09 -2.39 6.42
C PHE A 167 17.35 -0.88 6.23
N TYR A 168 18.39 -0.50 5.47
CA TYR A 168 18.68 0.90 5.18
C TYR A 168 17.58 1.55 4.34
N SER A 169 17.18 0.92 3.23
CA SER A 169 16.09 1.40 2.40
C SER A 169 14.77 1.49 3.19
N THR A 170 14.53 0.55 4.11
CA THR A 170 13.38 0.59 5.02
C THR A 170 13.41 1.87 5.83
N LEU A 171 14.45 2.09 6.63
CA LEU A 171 14.61 3.29 7.46
C LEU A 171 14.52 4.60 6.65
N ARG A 172 15.09 4.62 5.44
CA ARG A 172 15.05 5.78 4.53
C ARG A 172 13.65 6.08 4.06
N ASP A 173 12.97 5.17 3.36
CA ASP A 173 11.68 5.57 2.75
C ASP A 173 10.53 5.64 3.75
N THR A 174 10.66 5.04 4.94
CA THR A 174 9.69 5.26 6.03
C THR A 174 10.06 6.43 6.93
N ALA A 175 11.22 7.07 6.73
CA ALA A 175 11.76 8.09 7.63
C ALA A 175 11.72 7.64 9.10
N THR A 176 12.12 6.39 9.37
CA THR A 176 12.11 5.84 10.72
C THR A 176 13.15 6.52 11.57
N PHE A 177 12.72 7.09 12.70
CA PHE A 177 13.62 7.75 13.63
C PHE A 177 13.79 6.98 14.94
N VAL A 178 12.88 6.06 15.27
CA VAL A 178 13.02 5.14 16.40
C VAL A 178 12.68 3.72 15.96
N TYR A 179 13.62 2.80 16.17
CA TYR A 179 13.48 1.38 15.91
C TYR A 179 14.00 0.57 17.09
N GLY A 180 13.11 -0.05 17.86
CA GLY A 180 13.50 -0.82 19.04
C GLY A 180 12.37 -1.53 19.76
N SER A 181 12.68 -2.26 20.83
CA SER A 181 11.65 -2.94 21.63
C SER A 181 10.81 -1.95 22.45
N THR A 182 11.43 -0.94 23.08
CA THR A 182 10.75 -0.02 23.99
C THR A 182 10.96 1.45 23.65
N VAL A 183 10.04 2.30 24.09
CA VAL A 183 10.20 3.76 24.09
C VAL A 183 9.85 4.29 25.47
N ASN A 184 10.63 5.25 25.96
CA ASN A 184 10.31 6.00 27.17
C ASN A 184 10.54 7.49 26.89
N PHE A 185 9.44 8.23 26.74
CA PHE A 185 9.42 9.66 26.46
C PHE A 185 8.72 10.41 27.59
N THR A 186 9.18 10.16 28.82
CA THR A 186 8.60 10.80 30.00
C THR A 186 8.69 12.33 29.86
N GLN A 187 7.53 13.00 29.74
CA GLN A 187 7.40 14.46 29.57
C GLN A 187 8.21 15.06 28.41
N SER A 188 8.42 14.31 27.32
CA SER A 188 9.24 14.73 26.18
C SER A 188 8.42 14.79 24.89
N MET A 189 8.44 15.93 24.20
CA MET A 189 7.66 16.11 22.97
C MET A 189 8.30 15.39 21.80
N VAL A 190 7.51 14.60 21.06
CA VAL A 190 7.94 13.99 19.80
C VAL A 190 7.23 14.72 18.67
N SER A 191 8.00 15.40 17.82
CA SER A 191 7.48 16.18 16.69
C SER A 191 8.16 15.73 15.40
N SER A 192 7.42 14.99 14.58
CA SER A 192 7.96 14.22 13.47
C SER A 192 6.87 14.01 12.39
N PRO A 193 6.43 15.07 11.68
CA PRO A 193 5.27 15.02 10.79
C PRO A 193 5.40 14.05 9.61
N ASP A 194 6.63 13.67 9.24
CA ASP A 194 6.89 12.69 8.19
C ASP A 194 7.50 11.39 8.72
N GLY A 195 7.80 11.31 10.01
CA GLY A 195 8.58 10.20 10.55
C GLY A 195 7.75 9.01 10.97
N THR A 196 8.49 7.92 11.25
CA THR A 196 7.94 6.64 11.71
C THR A 196 8.54 6.22 13.04
N VAL A 197 7.69 5.74 13.95
CA VAL A 197 8.07 5.05 15.19
C VAL A 197 7.74 3.57 15.08
N MET A 198 8.71 2.70 15.38
CA MET A 198 8.51 1.24 15.44
C MET A 198 8.91 0.70 16.82
N VAL A 199 7.94 0.13 17.54
CA VAL A 199 8.08 -0.41 18.90
C VAL A 199 7.62 -1.85 18.92
N TYR A 200 8.50 -2.76 19.34
CA TYR A 200 8.27 -4.21 19.29
C TYR A 200 7.96 -4.83 20.65
N SER A 201 7.33 -4.05 21.53
CA SER A 201 6.81 -4.50 22.81
C SER A 201 5.56 -3.73 23.18
N ASP A 202 5.01 -4.05 24.35
CA ASP A 202 3.94 -3.27 24.97
C ASP A 202 4.39 -1.83 25.28
N VAL A 203 3.44 -0.90 25.26
CA VAL A 203 3.59 0.51 25.65
C VAL A 203 2.62 0.83 26.79
N TYR A 204 3.16 1.40 27.87
CA TYR A 204 2.44 1.70 29.10
C TYR A 204 2.44 3.20 29.41
N THR A 205 1.46 3.65 30.19
CA THR A 205 1.42 5.04 30.67
C THR A 205 2.71 5.46 31.38
N THR A 206 3.37 4.60 32.13
CA THR A 206 4.62 4.98 32.83
C THR A 206 5.75 5.35 31.88
N GLN A 207 5.67 4.96 30.61
CA GLN A 207 6.68 5.22 29.59
C GLN A 207 6.40 6.48 28.76
N VAL A 208 5.14 6.90 28.64
CA VAL A 208 4.73 8.03 27.76
C VAL A 208 3.86 9.08 28.47
N GLY A 209 3.38 8.77 29.68
CA GLY A 209 2.16 9.28 30.29
C GLY A 209 2.20 10.63 30.96
N LEU A 210 3.18 11.46 30.64
CA LEU A 210 3.20 12.87 31.08
C LEU A 210 3.59 13.83 29.94
N CYS A 211 3.72 13.33 28.71
CA CYS A 211 3.95 14.19 27.56
C CYS A 211 2.62 14.60 26.89
N SER A 212 2.60 15.81 26.30
CA SER A 212 1.46 16.41 25.64
C SER A 212 1.10 15.75 24.30
N GLU A 213 2.07 15.21 23.54
CA GLU A 213 1.77 14.62 22.23
C GLU A 213 2.96 13.86 21.62
N MET A 214 2.67 12.76 20.92
CA MET A 214 3.51 12.18 19.88
C MET A 214 2.90 12.49 18.52
N ASN A 215 3.33 13.61 17.94
CA ASN A 215 2.89 14.05 16.62
C ASN A 215 3.80 13.40 15.56
N VAL A 216 3.36 12.24 15.07
CA VAL A 216 4.11 11.34 14.16
C VAL A 216 3.17 10.79 13.10
N LYS A 217 3.65 10.67 11.85
CA LYS A 217 2.85 10.15 10.74
C LYS A 217 2.50 8.68 10.86
N TYR A 218 3.48 7.84 11.18
CA TYR A 218 3.29 6.39 11.28
C TYR A 218 3.77 5.87 12.62
N ILE A 219 2.92 5.12 13.31
CA ILE A 219 3.22 4.50 14.59
C ILE A 219 2.92 3.01 14.48
N TYR A 220 3.93 2.18 14.69
CA TYR A 220 3.80 0.71 14.72
C TYR A 220 4.17 0.20 16.11
N ILE A 221 3.24 -0.51 16.75
CA ILE A 221 3.41 -1.12 18.06
C ILE A 221 3.00 -2.58 17.94
N ASP A 222 3.93 -3.51 18.09
CA ASP A 222 3.64 -4.96 17.99
C ASP A 222 2.83 -5.46 19.19
N GLY A 223 3.10 -4.91 20.37
CA GLY A 223 2.45 -5.29 21.62
C GLY A 223 1.13 -4.56 21.90
N ASN A 224 0.74 -4.59 23.17
CA ASN A 224 -0.42 -3.90 23.71
C ASN A 224 -0.11 -2.43 23.99
N VAL A 225 -1.12 -1.57 23.91
CA VAL A 225 -1.04 -0.17 24.33
C VAL A 225 -1.94 0.01 25.54
N ASN A 226 -1.35 0.16 26.72
CA ASN A 226 -2.08 0.41 27.97
C ASN A 226 -1.83 1.82 28.50
N LEU A 227 -2.74 2.71 28.17
CA LEU A 227 -2.69 4.09 28.60
C LEU A 227 -3.83 4.37 29.59
N ASN A 228 -3.63 4.05 30.87
CA ASN A 228 -4.65 4.18 31.90
C ASN A 228 -4.71 5.55 32.58
N THR A 229 -3.65 6.35 32.54
CA THR A 229 -3.63 7.73 33.07
C THR A 229 -2.95 8.70 32.10
N GLY A 230 -2.91 9.99 32.45
CA GLY A 230 -2.30 11.05 31.63
C GLY A 230 -3.14 11.46 30.42
N SER A 231 -2.66 12.43 29.66
CA SER A 231 -3.34 12.95 28.45
C SER A 231 -2.47 12.86 27.21
N PHE A 232 -1.61 11.84 27.15
CA PHE A 232 -0.67 11.63 26.05
C PHE A 232 -1.41 11.36 24.74
N GLY A 233 -1.39 12.34 23.84
CA GLY A 233 -1.90 12.20 22.48
C GLY A 233 -0.91 11.49 21.55
N MET A 234 -1.42 10.87 20.49
CA MET A 234 -0.61 10.20 19.48
C MET A 234 -1.23 10.30 18.09
N GLY A 235 -0.37 10.26 17.07
CA GLY A 235 -0.72 10.41 15.67
C GLY A 235 -0.51 11.85 15.19
N LEU A 236 -0.44 12.01 13.86
CA LEU A 236 -0.27 13.28 13.20
C LEU A 236 -1.56 14.09 13.24
N ASP A 237 -1.50 15.32 13.75
CA ASP A 237 -2.64 16.18 14.06
C ASP A 237 -3.48 16.61 12.84
N ASP A 238 -2.92 16.52 11.63
CA ASP A 238 -3.64 16.68 10.36
C ASP A 238 -4.54 15.48 9.98
N ASN A 239 -4.50 14.42 10.79
CA ASN A 239 -5.28 13.20 10.65
C ASN A 239 -4.96 12.35 9.40
N THR A 240 -3.82 12.58 8.74
CA THR A 240 -3.35 11.83 7.56
C THR A 240 -2.45 10.64 7.91
N GLY A 241 -2.06 10.50 9.17
CA GLY A 241 -1.22 9.42 9.67
C GLY A 241 -1.94 8.09 9.94
N GLU A 242 -1.16 7.06 10.25
CA GLU A 242 -1.66 5.72 10.61
C GLU A 242 -1.01 5.20 11.90
N ILE A 243 -1.80 4.48 12.68
CA ILE A 243 -1.37 3.85 13.94
C ILE A 243 -1.74 2.36 13.87
N HIS A 244 -0.76 1.48 13.96
CA HIS A 244 -0.93 0.03 13.94
C HIS A 244 -0.53 -0.57 15.28
N ILE A 245 -1.45 -1.29 15.91
CA ILE A 245 -1.28 -1.93 17.21
C ILE A 245 -1.58 -3.42 17.04
N GLY A 246 -0.59 -4.27 17.29
CA GLY A 246 -0.73 -5.73 17.18
C GLY A 246 -1.59 -6.34 18.30
N GLY A 247 -1.51 -5.78 19.51
CA GLY A 247 -2.29 -6.21 20.67
C GLY A 247 -3.56 -5.40 20.94
N ASP A 248 -3.91 -5.29 22.21
CA ASP A 248 -5.06 -4.53 22.72
C ASP A 248 -4.74 -3.03 22.83
N LEU A 249 -5.76 -2.19 22.66
CA LEU A 249 -5.69 -0.75 22.87
C LEU A 249 -6.57 -0.34 24.05
N TYR A 250 -5.93 0.07 25.15
CA TYR A 250 -6.60 0.58 26.34
C TYR A 250 -6.34 2.08 26.51
N LEU A 251 -7.40 2.86 26.31
CA LEU A 251 -7.46 4.31 26.49
C LEU A 251 -8.37 4.62 27.67
N GLY A 252 -7.78 4.62 28.87
CA GLY A 252 -8.46 4.85 30.14
C GLY A 252 -8.67 6.34 30.45
N ILE A 253 -8.06 6.82 31.54
CA ILE A 253 -8.33 8.13 32.11
C ILE A 253 -7.50 9.22 31.44
N GLY A 254 -8.17 10.29 31.00
CA GLY A 254 -7.56 11.55 30.56
C GLY A 254 -7.80 11.88 29.09
N THR A 255 -8.07 13.16 28.84
CA THR A 255 -8.43 13.73 27.53
C THR A 255 -7.22 13.80 26.61
N ARG A 256 -6.84 12.67 26.06
CA ARG A 256 -5.82 12.55 25.01
C ARG A 256 -6.45 12.57 23.63
N HIS A 257 -5.68 13.01 22.66
CA HIS A 257 -6.10 13.06 21.27
C HIS A 257 -5.44 11.93 20.49
N ILE A 258 -6.23 11.15 19.77
CA ILE A 258 -5.77 10.10 18.87
C ILE A 258 -6.10 10.53 17.45
N TYR A 259 -5.08 10.77 16.64
CA TYR A 259 -5.21 11.21 15.26
C TYR A 259 -4.84 10.11 14.27
N GLY A 260 -5.38 10.23 13.07
CA GLY A 260 -5.13 9.32 11.96
C GLY A 260 -6.02 8.09 11.95
N THR A 261 -5.71 7.17 11.05
CA THR A 261 -6.39 5.88 10.96
C THR A 261 -5.74 4.89 11.91
N VAL A 262 -6.52 4.22 12.75
CA VAL A 262 -6.01 3.31 13.79
C VAL A 262 -6.42 1.88 13.49
N TYR A 263 -5.48 0.95 13.52
CA TYR A 263 -5.72 -0.49 13.38
C TYR A 263 -5.32 -1.20 14.67
N VAL A 264 -6.22 -1.99 15.24
CA VAL A 264 -6.01 -2.72 16.50
C VAL A 264 -6.25 -4.21 16.28
N GLY A 265 -5.24 -5.02 16.58
CA GLY A 265 -5.28 -6.47 16.41
C GLY A 265 -6.05 -7.20 17.51
N GLY A 266 -6.18 -6.58 18.68
CA GLY A 266 -6.95 -7.07 19.82
C GLY A 266 -8.21 -6.25 20.12
N ASP A 267 -8.51 -6.12 21.40
CA ASP A 267 -9.69 -5.42 21.95
C ASP A 267 -9.41 -3.91 22.14
N LEU A 268 -10.47 -3.10 22.05
CA LEU A 268 -10.46 -1.68 22.37
C LEU A 268 -11.20 -1.43 23.68
N HIS A 269 -10.56 -0.75 24.62
CA HIS A 269 -11.22 -0.09 25.74
C HIS A 269 -11.06 1.43 25.63
N LEU A 270 -12.17 2.16 25.54
CA LEU A 270 -12.20 3.60 25.27
C LEU A 270 -13.07 4.33 26.31
N LYS A 271 -12.45 5.25 27.06
CA LYS A 271 -13.14 6.01 28.11
C LYS A 271 -13.14 7.53 27.90
N ASP A 272 -12.01 8.21 28.08
CA ASP A 272 -11.96 9.69 28.09
C ASP A 272 -11.27 10.31 26.86
N ALA A 273 -10.81 9.49 25.91
CA ALA A 273 -10.03 9.96 24.77
C ALA A 273 -10.90 10.63 23.69
N VAL A 274 -10.26 11.52 22.92
CA VAL A 274 -10.79 12.15 21.71
C VAL A 274 -10.22 11.42 20.50
N ILE A 275 -11.10 10.80 19.70
CA ILE A 275 -10.72 10.05 18.50
C ILE A 275 -11.06 10.89 17.27
N HIS A 276 -10.05 11.38 16.54
CA HIS A 276 -10.28 12.25 15.38
C HIS A 276 -10.54 11.47 14.09
N GLY A 277 -9.84 10.34 13.91
CA GLY A 277 -9.93 9.53 12.69
C GLY A 277 -10.75 8.24 12.84
N THR A 278 -10.58 7.35 11.87
CA THR A 278 -11.29 6.07 11.80
C THR A 278 -10.50 4.99 12.54
N MET A 279 -11.18 4.09 13.26
CA MET A 279 -10.55 2.96 13.91
C MET A 279 -11.08 1.63 13.36
N TYR A 280 -10.20 0.65 13.23
CA TYR A 280 -10.46 -0.71 12.79
C TYR A 280 -10.04 -1.69 13.89
N ILE A 281 -11.02 -2.27 14.58
CA ILE A 281 -10.81 -3.10 15.76
C ILE A 281 -11.15 -4.55 15.43
N LYS A 282 -10.15 -5.43 15.49
CA LYS A 282 -10.39 -6.84 15.24
C LYS A 282 -11.19 -7.48 16.38
N GLY A 283 -10.98 -7.07 17.61
CA GLY A 283 -11.63 -7.61 18.81
C GLY A 283 -12.94 -6.92 19.21
N ASN A 284 -13.20 -6.97 20.51
CA ASN A 284 -14.33 -6.32 21.19
C ASN A 284 -14.08 -4.82 21.38
N VAL A 285 -15.15 -4.07 21.52
CA VAL A 285 -15.13 -2.64 21.89
C VAL A 285 -15.84 -2.47 23.23
N THR A 286 -15.13 -1.94 24.21
CA THR A 286 -15.69 -1.50 25.48
C THR A 286 -15.62 0.02 25.55
N LEU A 287 -16.79 0.67 25.65
CA LEU A 287 -16.89 2.09 25.91
C LEU A 287 -17.18 2.31 27.39
N ASP A 288 -16.57 3.32 28.00
CA ASP A 288 -16.89 3.77 29.36
C ASP A 288 -17.02 5.30 29.39
N TRP A 289 -17.77 5.85 30.34
CA TRP A 289 -17.96 7.29 30.53
C TRP A 289 -18.43 8.05 29.27
N THR A 290 -17.62 8.98 28.74
CA THR A 290 -18.02 9.89 27.64
C THR A 290 -16.86 10.19 26.68
N PRO A 291 -16.41 9.21 25.86
CA PRO A 291 -15.38 9.47 24.86
C PRO A 291 -15.91 10.41 23.76
N ASP A 292 -15.04 11.28 23.23
CA ASP A 292 -15.35 12.12 22.06
C ASP A 292 -14.88 11.43 20.78
N ILE A 293 -15.76 10.65 20.18
CA ILE A 293 -15.49 9.98 18.90
C ILE A 293 -15.89 10.93 17.77
N ARG A 294 -14.98 11.37 16.92
CA ARG A 294 -15.29 12.24 15.76
C ARG A 294 -15.35 11.45 14.45
N GLY A 295 -14.57 10.37 14.34
CA GLY A 295 -14.63 9.42 13.23
C GLY A 295 -15.60 8.26 13.46
N ILE A 296 -15.26 7.10 12.89
CA ILE A 296 -16.04 5.85 12.98
C ILE A 296 -15.13 4.75 13.54
N ILE A 297 -15.69 3.90 14.42
CA ILE A 297 -15.04 2.70 14.95
C ILE A 297 -15.70 1.48 14.31
N TYR A 298 -14.98 0.81 13.41
CA TYR A 298 -15.39 -0.48 12.85
C TYR A 298 -14.87 -1.62 13.73
N TYR A 299 -15.70 -2.59 14.06
CA TYR A 299 -15.30 -3.71 14.91
C TYR A 299 -15.94 -5.04 14.50
N THR A 300 -15.30 -6.17 14.82
CA THR A 300 -15.84 -7.51 14.52
C THR A 300 -16.42 -8.23 15.74
N GLY A 301 -15.94 -7.91 16.95
CA GLY A 301 -16.36 -8.53 18.21
C GLY A 301 -17.72 -8.04 18.74
N SER A 302 -17.80 -7.90 20.07
CA SER A 302 -18.96 -7.36 20.78
C SER A 302 -18.75 -5.90 21.19
N LEU A 303 -19.84 -5.15 21.33
CA LEU A 303 -19.84 -3.81 21.90
C LEU A 303 -20.43 -3.85 23.31
N SER A 304 -19.68 -3.37 24.29
CA SER A 304 -20.10 -3.18 25.67
C SER A 304 -20.06 -1.69 26.02
N HIS A 305 -21.10 -1.17 26.66
CA HIS A 305 -21.16 0.22 27.13
C HIS A 305 -22.16 0.38 28.29
N PRO A 306 -22.02 1.43 29.13
CA PRO A 306 -23.00 1.74 30.15
C PRO A 306 -24.39 2.05 29.57
N PRO A 307 -25.50 1.74 30.29
CA PRO A 307 -26.87 1.97 29.81
C PRO A 307 -27.21 3.43 29.53
N TYR A 308 -26.49 4.37 30.13
CA TYR A 308 -26.70 5.81 29.97
C TYR A 308 -26.00 6.41 28.74
N MET A 309 -25.18 5.62 28.03
CA MET A 309 -24.41 6.14 26.90
C MET A 309 -25.32 6.50 25.72
N GLY A 310 -25.23 7.74 25.28
CA GLY A 310 -26.10 8.29 24.24
C GLY A 310 -25.79 7.76 22.84
N ALA A 311 -26.80 7.82 21.97
CA ALA A 311 -26.69 7.44 20.56
C ALA A 311 -25.63 8.26 19.80
N ASN A 312 -25.29 9.46 20.27
CA ASN A 312 -24.23 10.30 19.70
C ASN A 312 -22.83 9.68 19.78
N ILE A 313 -22.63 8.71 20.67
CA ILE A 313 -21.38 7.94 20.82
C ILE A 313 -21.57 6.55 20.20
N THR A 314 -22.61 5.81 20.59
CA THR A 314 -22.77 4.41 20.18
C THR A 314 -23.03 4.24 18.68
N SER A 315 -23.68 5.19 18.01
CA SER A 315 -23.90 5.14 16.55
C SER A 315 -22.61 5.25 15.73
N LYS A 316 -21.51 5.69 16.33
CA LYS A 316 -20.19 5.76 15.69
C LYS A 316 -19.42 4.45 15.78
N CYS A 317 -19.95 3.46 16.50
CA CYS A 317 -19.41 2.11 16.57
C CYS A 317 -20.21 1.19 15.63
N VAL A 318 -19.60 0.77 14.53
CA VAL A 318 -20.25 -0.02 13.48
C VAL A 318 -19.67 -1.44 13.47
N LYS A 319 -20.52 -2.43 13.75
CA LYS A 319 -20.13 -3.83 13.62
C LYS A 319 -20.03 -4.22 12.15
N VAL A 320 -18.97 -4.91 11.78
CA VAL A 320 -18.71 -5.43 10.43
C VAL A 320 -18.19 -6.86 10.48
N ASP A 321 -18.30 -7.59 9.38
CA ASP A 321 -17.83 -8.98 9.29
C ASP A 321 -16.30 -9.09 9.29
N SER A 322 -15.61 -8.06 8.81
CA SER A 322 -14.14 -8.01 8.75
C SER A 322 -13.63 -6.57 8.76
N VAL A 323 -12.43 -6.39 9.32
CA VAL A 323 -11.66 -5.14 9.25
C VAL A 323 -10.24 -5.43 8.71
N PRO A 324 -9.54 -4.42 8.17
CA PRO A 324 -8.12 -4.56 7.84
C PRO A 324 -7.30 -5.00 9.06
N THR A 325 -6.32 -5.88 8.84
CA THR A 325 -5.41 -6.33 9.91
C THR A 325 -4.27 -5.31 10.06
N PRO A 326 -3.83 -4.98 11.30
CA PRO A 326 -2.66 -4.14 11.49
C PRO A 326 -1.43 -4.74 10.79
N GLU A 327 -0.75 -3.95 9.97
CA GLU A 327 0.52 -4.34 9.33
C GLU A 327 1.67 -3.88 10.23
N ILE A 328 2.32 -4.80 10.93
CA ILE A 328 3.52 -4.52 11.72
C ILE A 328 4.75 -5.00 10.92
N PRO A 329 5.70 -4.10 10.56
CA PRO A 329 6.95 -4.50 9.93
C PRO A 329 7.69 -5.53 10.77
N GLU A 330 8.38 -6.50 10.17
CA GLU A 330 9.08 -7.52 10.95
C GLU A 330 10.27 -6.94 11.73
N TYR A 331 10.32 -7.23 13.03
CA TYR A 331 11.43 -6.82 13.90
C TYR A 331 12.70 -7.61 13.61
N ARG A 332 13.62 -6.99 12.89
CA ARG A 332 14.97 -7.51 12.75
C ARG A 332 15.98 -6.38 12.65
N ILE A 333 16.98 -6.38 13.53
CA ILE A 333 18.17 -5.55 13.38
C ILE A 333 19.22 -6.44 12.71
N PRO A 334 19.73 -6.10 11.51
CA PRO A 334 20.76 -6.90 10.85
C PRO A 334 22.05 -6.96 11.68
N PRO A 335 22.96 -7.90 11.40
CA PRO A 335 24.27 -7.90 12.04
C PRO A 335 25.08 -6.66 11.61
N LEU A 336 25.89 -6.16 12.53
CA LEU A 336 26.86 -5.11 12.22
C LEU A 336 27.94 -5.62 11.28
N LYS A 337 28.55 -4.72 10.51
CA LYS A 337 29.77 -5.03 9.75
C LYS A 337 30.92 -5.47 10.68
N PRO A 338 31.97 -6.15 10.16
CA PRO A 338 33.15 -6.52 10.94
C PRO A 338 33.85 -5.29 11.54
N ASP A 339 34.56 -5.49 12.65
CA ASP A 339 35.17 -4.41 13.43
C ASP A 339 36.19 -3.61 12.60
N GLU A 340 37.01 -4.29 11.78
CA GLU A 340 37.92 -3.68 10.80
C GLU A 340 37.24 -2.65 9.90
N TRP A 341 36.01 -2.91 9.44
CA TRP A 341 35.30 -2.00 8.55
C TRP A 341 35.09 -0.63 9.21
N TYR A 342 34.81 -0.57 10.50
CA TYR A 342 34.62 0.69 11.20
C TYR A 342 35.91 1.52 11.23
N TYR A 343 37.03 0.88 11.56
CA TYR A 343 38.33 1.54 11.60
C TYR A 343 38.75 2.05 10.21
N GLU A 344 38.49 1.27 9.16
CA GLU A 344 38.76 1.65 7.77
C GLU A 344 37.84 2.78 7.26
N ASN A 345 36.64 2.93 7.83
CA ASN A 345 35.64 3.92 7.43
C ASN A 345 35.58 5.14 8.35
N GLY A 346 36.67 5.40 9.07
CA GLY A 346 36.90 6.63 9.83
C GLY A 346 36.19 6.69 11.19
N TYR A 347 35.73 5.56 11.71
CA TYR A 347 35.23 5.49 13.08
C TYR A 347 36.39 5.50 14.08
N VAL A 348 36.19 6.26 15.15
CA VAL A 348 37.14 6.41 16.25
C VAL A 348 36.57 5.82 17.54
N THR A 349 37.44 5.33 18.41
CA THR A 349 37.05 4.69 19.69
C THR A 349 37.55 5.50 20.87
N GLY A 350 36.76 5.56 21.95
CA GLY A 350 37.18 6.15 23.23
C GLY A 350 37.32 7.66 23.21
N VAL A 351 36.70 8.34 22.23
CA VAL A 351 36.78 9.79 22.08
C VAL A 351 35.52 10.50 22.57
N PRO A 352 35.68 11.71 23.11
CA PRO A 352 34.68 12.76 23.09
C PRO A 352 33.73 12.81 21.88
N LEU A 353 32.43 12.94 22.14
CA LEU A 353 31.48 13.49 21.18
C LEU A 353 31.90 14.89 20.68
N ALA A 354 31.85 15.10 19.37
CA ALA A 354 32.14 16.33 18.65
C ALA A 354 31.40 16.33 17.30
N ASN A 355 31.40 17.45 16.58
CA ASN A 355 30.73 17.54 15.27
C ASN A 355 31.36 16.60 14.23
N ASN A 356 30.52 16.03 13.36
CA ASN A 356 30.91 15.16 12.23
C ASN A 356 31.71 13.90 12.65
N ILE A 357 31.54 13.46 13.90
CA ILE A 357 32.30 12.33 14.43
C ILE A 357 31.58 11.01 14.19
N LYS A 358 32.36 9.99 13.81
CA LYS A 358 31.91 8.59 13.75
C LYS A 358 32.57 7.84 14.91
N ILE A 359 31.78 7.27 15.81
CA ILE A 359 32.24 6.59 17.02
C ILE A 359 31.86 5.13 16.95
N TYR A 360 32.85 4.26 17.14
CA TYR A 360 32.64 2.82 17.27
C TYR A 360 33.14 2.35 18.64
N SER A 361 32.26 1.68 19.39
CA SER A 361 32.55 1.09 20.70
C SER A 361 32.17 -0.38 20.71
N GLN A 362 33.05 -1.22 21.26
CA GLN A 362 32.76 -2.64 21.48
C GLN A 362 31.71 -2.85 22.59
N GLY A 363 31.73 -1.98 23.60
CA GLY A 363 30.81 -2.02 24.74
C GLY A 363 29.99 -0.75 24.83
N ASN A 364 29.87 -0.18 26.03
CA ASN A 364 29.10 1.03 26.25
C ASN A 364 29.79 2.27 25.67
N TYR A 365 29.01 3.27 25.30
CA TYR A 365 29.48 4.64 25.07
C TYR A 365 28.78 5.59 26.03
N ILE A 366 29.55 6.36 26.79
CA ILE A 366 29.04 7.30 27.78
C ILE A 366 29.65 8.66 27.52
N ASP A 367 28.82 9.67 27.28
CA ASP A 367 29.24 11.06 27.16
C ASP A 367 28.40 11.96 28.08
N THR A 368 29.04 12.54 29.09
CA THR A 368 28.41 13.39 30.12
C THR A 368 28.74 14.88 29.96
N ARG A 369 29.42 15.23 28.86
CA ARG A 369 30.01 16.57 28.69
C ARG A 369 28.96 17.53 28.17
N GLN A 370 29.06 18.81 28.57
CA GLN A 370 28.11 19.85 28.19
C GLN A 370 28.43 20.43 26.80
N VAL A 371 28.41 19.57 25.78
CA VAL A 371 28.71 19.95 24.39
C VAL A 371 27.59 19.50 23.46
N ASN A 372 27.17 20.42 22.61
CA ASN A 372 26.34 20.09 21.45
C ASN A 372 27.20 19.33 20.43
N ALA A 373 26.56 18.47 19.66
CA ALA A 373 27.23 17.77 18.59
C ALA A 373 26.28 17.53 17.42
N GLU A 374 26.75 17.85 16.23
CA GLU A 374 25.98 17.71 15.00
C GLU A 374 26.58 16.65 14.09
N ASN A 375 25.71 15.96 13.35
CA ASN A 375 26.09 14.93 12.39
C ASN A 375 26.97 13.83 13.00
N VAL A 376 26.56 13.29 14.15
CA VAL A 376 27.29 12.21 14.82
C VAL A 376 26.78 10.85 14.37
N ILE A 377 27.66 9.86 14.27
CA ILE A 377 27.26 8.46 14.07
C ILE A 377 27.90 7.64 15.19
N ILE A 378 27.09 7.08 16.08
CA ILE A 378 27.57 6.29 17.22
C ILE A 378 27.10 4.85 17.03
N VAL A 379 28.03 3.91 17.08
CA VAL A 379 27.75 2.48 16.99
C VAL A 379 28.36 1.77 18.19
N CYS A 380 27.52 1.23 19.07
CA CYS A 380 27.92 0.38 20.19
C CYS A 380 27.55 -1.07 19.87
N LYS A 381 28.54 -1.95 19.74
CA LYS A 381 28.33 -3.33 19.28
C LYS A 381 27.53 -4.18 20.26
N GLU A 382 27.96 -4.22 21.52
CA GLU A 382 27.37 -5.09 22.56
C GLU A 382 26.71 -4.30 23.70
N GLY A 383 26.91 -2.98 23.76
CA GLY A 383 26.55 -2.16 24.92
C GLY A 383 25.54 -1.05 24.64
N ASP A 384 25.32 -0.27 25.69
CA ASP A 384 24.40 0.86 25.72
C ASP A 384 25.07 2.16 25.28
N VAL A 385 24.26 3.09 24.77
CA VAL A 385 24.68 4.48 24.57
C VAL A 385 24.00 5.35 25.61
N SER A 386 24.78 6.13 26.36
CA SER A 386 24.28 7.09 27.33
C SER A 386 24.87 8.47 27.06
N ILE A 387 24.03 9.39 26.58
CA ILE A 387 24.39 10.78 26.34
C ILE A 387 23.63 11.63 27.34
N SER A 388 24.34 12.33 28.23
CA SER A 388 23.74 13.19 29.23
C SER A 388 24.33 14.58 29.21
N GLY A 389 23.50 15.57 29.53
CA GLY A 389 23.92 16.92 29.83
C GLY A 389 22.80 17.93 29.65
N TRP A 390 22.88 19.02 30.40
CA TRP A 390 21.83 20.00 30.46
C TRP A 390 21.79 20.82 29.17
N ASN A 391 20.58 20.97 28.60
CA ASN A 391 20.35 21.74 27.40
C ASN A 391 21.17 21.32 26.17
N ARG A 392 21.53 20.03 26.07
CA ARG A 392 22.28 19.50 24.92
C ARG A 392 21.38 19.31 23.71
N VAL A 393 21.89 19.76 22.57
CA VAL A 393 21.33 19.51 21.24
C VAL A 393 22.25 18.55 20.50
N ILE A 394 21.71 17.38 20.12
CA ILE A 394 22.44 16.35 19.39
C ILE A 394 21.73 16.04 18.08
N THR A 395 22.47 15.99 16.98
CA THR A 395 21.96 15.48 15.70
C THR A 395 22.79 14.32 15.20
N GLY A 396 22.15 13.23 14.74
CA GLY A 396 22.91 12.06 14.28
C GLY A 396 22.18 10.73 14.24
N VAL A 397 22.96 9.66 14.05
CA VAL A 397 22.50 8.26 14.08
C VAL A 397 23.12 7.57 15.29
N ILE A 398 22.29 6.96 16.13
CA ILE A 398 22.74 6.20 17.30
C ILE A 398 22.29 4.76 17.18
N VAL A 399 23.26 3.84 17.25
CA VAL A 399 23.07 2.41 17.02
C VAL A 399 23.55 1.62 18.23
N ALA A 400 22.64 0.84 18.82
CA ALA A 400 22.87 -0.09 19.92
C ALA A 400 22.08 -1.40 19.65
N PRO A 401 22.52 -2.26 18.72
CA PRO A 401 21.75 -3.39 18.21
C PRO A 401 21.57 -4.51 19.24
N LYS A 402 22.21 -4.40 20.41
CA LYS A 402 22.09 -5.31 21.56
C LYS A 402 21.90 -4.59 22.89
N GLY A 403 21.62 -3.29 22.85
CA GLY A 403 21.50 -2.45 24.04
C GLY A 403 20.43 -1.39 23.90
N LYS A 404 20.46 -0.45 24.83
CA LYS A 404 19.55 0.68 24.95
C LYS A 404 20.26 1.99 24.61
N VAL A 405 19.51 2.96 24.12
CA VAL A 405 19.96 4.35 24.00
C VAL A 405 19.28 5.20 25.06
N THR A 406 20.06 5.92 25.86
CA THR A 406 19.57 6.87 26.86
C THR A 406 20.04 8.28 26.49
N PHE A 407 19.10 9.19 26.30
CA PHE A 407 19.37 10.58 25.96
C PHE A 407 18.77 11.52 27.00
N SER A 408 19.65 12.30 27.65
CA SER A 408 19.29 13.25 28.70
C SER A 408 19.71 14.67 28.33
N GLY A 409 19.36 15.13 27.12
CA GLY A 409 19.55 16.50 26.63
C GLY A 409 18.22 17.24 26.37
N SER A 410 18.27 18.44 25.80
CA SER A 410 17.06 19.22 25.46
C SER A 410 16.50 18.91 24.08
N ARG A 411 17.34 18.51 23.12
CA ARG A 411 16.88 18.15 21.77
C ARG A 411 17.72 17.06 21.14
N PHE A 412 17.05 16.05 20.60
CA PHE A 412 17.66 15.06 19.71
C PHE A 412 16.96 15.10 18.35
N GLU A 413 17.75 15.17 17.28
CA GLU A 413 17.26 15.13 15.91
C GLU A 413 18.02 14.09 15.10
N GLY A 414 17.37 13.00 14.71
CA GLY A 414 18.09 11.91 14.07
C GLY A 414 17.40 10.56 14.10
N VAL A 415 18.21 9.50 14.07
CA VAL A 415 17.75 8.11 14.03
C VAL A 415 18.34 7.32 15.19
N VAL A 416 17.49 6.58 15.90
CA VAL A 416 17.87 5.67 16.98
C VAL A 416 17.49 4.24 16.61
N ILE A 417 18.48 3.35 16.56
CA ILE A 417 18.33 1.92 16.31
C ILE A 417 18.85 1.19 17.54
N ALA A 418 17.94 0.69 18.39
CA ALA A 418 18.31 0.16 19.70
C ALA A 418 17.45 -1.05 20.07
N ARG A 419 18.07 -2.21 20.32
CA ARG A 419 17.30 -3.43 20.63
C ARG A 419 16.43 -3.25 21.86
N ASP A 420 17.01 -2.68 22.91
CA ASP A 420 16.35 -2.52 24.21
C ASP A 420 15.63 -1.17 24.34
N GLY A 421 15.56 -0.41 23.24
CA GLY A 421 14.74 0.78 23.11
C GLY A 421 15.44 2.12 23.29
N PHE A 422 14.64 3.18 23.32
CA PHE A 422 15.08 4.56 23.44
C PHE A 422 14.46 5.24 24.66
N ASP A 423 15.32 5.72 25.57
CA ASP A 423 14.96 6.25 26.88
C ASP A 423 15.36 7.73 26.98
N VAL A 424 14.36 8.58 27.20
CA VAL A 424 14.50 10.04 27.34
C VAL A 424 13.93 10.44 28.70
N PRO A 425 14.72 10.31 29.78
CA PRO A 425 14.24 10.53 31.15
C PRO A 425 14.14 12.01 31.54
N VAL A 426 14.64 12.93 30.71
CA VAL A 426 14.67 14.36 31.01
C VAL A 426 13.34 15.02 30.63
N TYR A 427 12.80 15.79 31.58
CA TYR A 427 11.62 16.60 31.36
C TYR A 427 11.85 17.62 30.23
N SER A 428 10.90 17.76 29.31
CA SER A 428 10.88 18.74 28.21
C SER A 428 11.89 18.54 27.07
N ALA A 429 12.47 17.34 26.91
CA ALA A 429 13.25 17.07 25.71
C ALA A 429 12.36 17.10 24.46
N THR A 430 12.91 17.62 23.36
CA THR A 430 12.25 17.61 22.03
C THR A 430 12.95 16.58 21.15
N ILE A 431 12.18 15.59 20.68
CA ILE A 431 12.66 14.55 19.76
C ILE A 431 12.09 14.85 18.38
N VAL A 432 12.97 14.97 17.40
CA VAL A 432 12.63 15.27 16.01
C VAL A 432 13.19 14.17 15.11
N SER A 433 12.39 13.68 14.16
CA SER A 433 12.92 12.78 13.14
C SER A 433 13.79 13.53 12.17
N SER A 434 14.87 12.90 11.75
CA SER A 434 15.57 13.30 10.53
C SER A 434 15.86 12.04 9.73
N ASN A 435 15.64 12.09 8.42
CA ASN A 435 15.83 10.93 7.56
C ASN A 435 17.28 10.45 7.67
N ILE A 436 17.48 9.13 7.67
CA ILE A 436 18.83 8.54 7.78
C ILE A 436 19.77 9.04 6.68
N GLU A 437 19.25 9.38 5.49
CA GLU A 437 20.04 9.90 4.37
C GLU A 437 20.71 11.25 4.65
N ASN A 438 20.22 12.02 5.63
CA ASN A 438 20.83 13.27 6.07
C ASN A 438 22.18 13.05 6.79
N PHE A 439 22.41 11.84 7.31
CA PHE A 439 23.64 11.48 8.04
C PHE A 439 24.45 10.41 7.31
N ILE A 440 23.79 9.45 6.66
CA ILE A 440 24.37 8.33 5.93
C ILE A 440 23.80 8.35 4.51
N ILE A 441 24.45 9.11 3.63
CA ILE A 441 24.00 9.37 2.25
C ILE A 441 24.08 8.09 1.40
N ARG A 442 25.12 7.29 1.61
CA ARG A 442 25.37 6.09 0.80
C ARG A 442 25.13 4.84 1.62
N MET A 443 24.48 3.87 0.99
CA MET A 443 24.22 2.55 1.57
C MET A 443 25.50 1.82 1.98
N GLU A 444 26.61 2.06 1.27
CA GLU A 444 27.93 1.52 1.59
C GLU A 444 28.49 2.03 2.93
N ASP A 445 28.09 3.22 3.37
CA ASP A 445 28.48 3.85 4.65
C ASP A 445 27.58 3.40 5.82
N PHE A 446 26.58 2.55 5.58
CA PHE A 446 25.66 2.07 6.61
C PHE A 446 26.36 1.01 7.50
N PRO A 447 26.26 1.10 8.84
CA PRO A 447 27.05 0.25 9.75
C PRO A 447 26.62 -1.22 9.78
N PHE A 448 25.51 -1.57 9.15
CA PHE A 448 24.99 -2.93 9.12
C PHE A 448 25.40 -3.68 7.85
N VAL A 449 25.47 -5.00 7.96
CA VAL A 449 25.54 -5.87 6.80
C VAL A 449 24.22 -5.74 6.04
N ILE A 450 24.32 -5.56 4.73
CA ILE A 450 23.19 -5.60 3.83
C ILE A 450 22.92 -7.08 3.59
N GLU A 451 21.94 -7.62 4.31
CA GLU A 451 21.42 -8.94 3.99
C GLU A 451 20.36 -8.77 2.90
N ASP A 452 20.64 -9.32 1.73
CA ASP A 452 19.58 -9.62 0.77
C ASP A 452 18.71 -10.70 1.40
N ILE A 453 17.57 -10.31 1.96
CA ILE A 453 16.61 -11.26 2.50
C ILE A 453 15.94 -11.93 1.30
N GLU A 454 16.37 -13.16 1.00
CA GLU A 454 15.69 -14.05 0.06
C GLU A 454 14.47 -14.67 0.74
N GLU A 455 13.27 -14.39 0.22
CA GLU A 455 12.09 -15.25 0.37
C GLU A 455 11.88 -16.13 -0.87
#